data_AF-A0A8S3E9V7-F1
#
_entry.id   AF-A0A8S3E9V7-F1
#
_cell.length_a   1.000
_cell.length_b   1.000
_cell.length_c   1.000
_cell.angle_alpha   90.00
_cell.angle_beta   90.00
_cell.angle_gamma   90.00
#
_symmetry.space_group_name_H-M   'P 1'
#
loop_
_entity.id
_entity.type
_entity.pdbx_description
1 polymer ?
#
loop_
_entity_poly.entity_id
_entity_poly.type
_entity_poly.pdbx_seq_one_letter_code
_entity_poly.pdbx_strand_id
1 'polypeptide(L)'
;MIGDHGSTPVQKSRSNNSSTCQINTNVEENLIHLDDPLASDETDNNEPNPPSNVVPKTTTKTKQDVWEYFTKQYNGEVKCNLCPNSSKAFPKSNQLSDTNLRSHLGRAHKFTDFLYPSQRPTKKLPQEETLSVSGQNKKALDTAAIQAIIEDSHAFNIFRKSGMQKFLSLATPGYRGPNRKTVVKRLKSMYKERRSTIRNNLSSISDISLSVDIWKSIRQDHFLCLSAHYYDDHYEANSHVISFRRFLGTHYSDRIEQFISHEIEKLNIEAKIRSITTDNGADIRLAAQNKLKFGTRISCLIHVLNLVVQNGMWLFKIPKRQK
;
A
#
# COMPACT_ATOMS: atom_id res chain seq x y z
N MET A 1 -80.30 -11.54 5.78
CA MET A 1 -81.17 -12.12 6.82
C MET A 1 -80.22 -12.66 7.88
N ILE A 2 -79.89 -11.84 8.89
CA ILE A 2 -80.39 -11.93 10.29
C ILE A 2 -79.91 -13.26 10.90
N GLY A 3 -79.04 -13.36 11.91
CA GLY A 3 -78.55 -12.52 13.02
C GLY A 3 -78.16 -13.52 14.13
N ASP A 4 -77.68 -13.23 15.33
CA ASP A 4 -76.95 -12.14 16.00
C ASP A 4 -76.58 -12.71 17.40
N HIS A 5 -75.70 -12.02 18.12
CA HIS A 5 -75.41 -12.07 19.59
C HIS A 5 -74.50 -13.19 20.12
N GLY A 6 -73.52 -12.93 20.98
CA GLY A 6 -73.06 -11.74 21.74
C GLY A 6 -71.71 -12.12 22.36
N SER A 7 -71.01 -11.38 23.23
CA SER A 7 -71.04 -10.02 23.78
C SER A 7 -69.70 -9.90 24.53
N THR A 8 -68.98 -8.79 24.32
CA THR A 8 -67.80 -8.38 25.11
C THR A 8 -68.14 -8.07 26.57
N PRO A 9 -67.11 -7.92 27.43
CA PRO A 9 -66.95 -6.59 28.00
C PRO A 9 -65.51 -6.03 27.93
N VAL A 10 -65.51 -4.72 27.69
CA VAL A 10 -64.42 -3.74 27.73
C VAL A 10 -64.13 -3.30 29.17
N GLN A 11 -62.87 -2.92 29.46
CA GLN A 11 -62.38 -1.77 30.26
C GLN A 11 -60.91 -2.06 30.63
N LYS A 12 -59.93 -1.14 30.68
CA LYS A 12 -59.87 0.32 30.56
C LYS A 12 -58.41 0.72 30.29
N SER A 13 -58.28 1.85 29.60
CA SER A 13 -57.10 2.66 29.29
C SER A 13 -56.13 2.97 30.44
N ARG A 14 -54.84 3.11 30.10
CA ARG A 14 -53.99 4.20 30.62
C ARG A 14 -53.08 4.75 29.52
N SER A 15 -53.26 6.05 29.27
CA SER A 15 -52.44 6.94 28.46
C SER A 15 -51.27 7.50 29.26
N ASN A 16 -50.41 8.26 28.55
CA ASN A 16 -49.37 9.21 28.96
C ASN A 16 -47.95 8.66 28.74
N ASN A 17 -47.01 9.36 28.11
CA ASN A 17 -46.98 10.71 27.58
C ASN A 17 -45.93 10.82 26.47
N SER A 18 -46.22 11.73 25.54
CA SER A 18 -45.33 12.32 24.55
C SER A 18 -44.14 13.01 25.22
N SER A 19 -42.93 12.73 24.73
CA SER A 19 -41.77 13.62 24.82
C SER A 19 -41.09 13.66 23.46
N THR A 20 -41.50 14.61 22.64
CA THR A 20 -40.70 15.21 21.58
C THR A 20 -39.37 15.68 22.16
N CYS A 21 -38.25 15.16 21.65
CA CYS A 21 -36.95 15.83 21.79
C CYS A 21 -36.36 16.06 20.40
N GLN A 22 -36.05 17.33 20.20
CA GLN A 22 -35.70 17.96 18.95
C GLN A 22 -34.34 17.49 18.44
N ILE A 23 -34.25 17.52 17.12
CA ILE A 23 -33.02 17.47 16.33
C ILE A 23 -32.09 18.57 16.84
N ASN A 24 -30.91 18.17 17.31
CA ASN A 24 -29.75 19.05 17.33
C ASN A 24 -28.63 18.39 16.51
N THR A 25 -28.44 18.96 15.34
CA THR A 25 -27.29 18.85 14.46
C THR A 25 -26.05 19.34 15.20
N ASN A 26 -25.08 18.45 15.45
CA ASN A 26 -23.63 18.72 15.49
C ASN A 26 -22.88 17.52 16.08
N VAL A 27 -22.52 16.57 15.22
CA VAL A 27 -21.28 15.80 15.33
C VAL A 27 -20.77 15.60 13.90
N GLU A 28 -20.30 16.68 13.29
CA GLU A 28 -19.25 16.57 12.27
C GLU A 28 -17.94 16.17 12.97
N GLU A 29 -17.07 15.50 12.21
CA GLU A 29 -15.74 14.99 12.59
C GLU A 29 -15.71 13.63 13.31
N ASN A 30 -15.97 12.56 12.56
CA ASN A 30 -15.12 11.35 12.59
C ASN A 30 -15.35 10.50 11.33
N LEU A 31 -15.18 11.12 10.16
CA LEU A 31 -15.00 10.40 8.90
C LEU A 31 -13.61 9.77 8.90
N ILE A 32 -13.58 8.45 9.13
CA ILE A 32 -12.38 7.62 9.11
C ILE A 32 -11.73 7.74 7.73
N HIS A 33 -10.53 8.33 7.68
CA HIS A 33 -9.66 8.34 6.53
C HIS A 33 -9.28 6.89 6.14
N LEU A 34 -10.06 6.29 5.24
CA LEU A 34 -9.84 4.93 4.71
C LEU A 34 -8.89 4.93 3.50
N ASP A 35 -7.79 5.67 3.58
CA ASP A 35 -6.68 5.57 2.65
C ASP A 35 -5.42 5.22 3.44
N ASP A 36 -5.01 3.95 3.38
CA ASP A 36 -3.74 3.51 3.95
C ASP A 36 -2.68 3.37 2.84
N PRO A 37 -1.67 4.26 2.77
CA PRO A 37 -0.53 4.07 1.92
C PRO A 37 0.49 3.16 2.63
N LEU A 38 0.56 1.90 2.16
CA LEU A 38 1.71 0.98 2.30
C LEU A 38 2.90 1.57 3.08
N ALA A 39 2.94 1.27 4.39
CA ALA A 39 3.96 1.69 5.33
C ALA A 39 5.40 1.56 4.79
N SER A 40 6.14 2.65 4.90
CA SER A 40 7.60 2.72 4.77
C SER A 40 8.22 2.68 6.16
N ASP A 41 8.98 1.63 6.47
CA ASP A 41 9.86 1.62 7.64
C ASP A 41 11.05 2.55 7.39
N GLU A 42 11.24 3.46 8.35
CA GLU A 42 12.37 4.38 8.49
C GLU A 42 13.58 3.65 9.09
N THR A 43 14.77 4.05 8.63
CA THR A 43 16.04 3.67 9.25
C THR A 43 16.38 4.68 10.34
N ASP A 44 16.55 4.19 11.55
CA ASP A 44 16.96 4.95 12.73
C ASP A 44 18.50 5.03 12.84
N ASN A 45 18.97 6.09 13.53
CA ASN A 45 20.29 6.34 14.14
C ASN A 45 21.00 7.65 13.71
N ASN A 46 20.80 8.69 14.51
CA ASN A 46 21.81 9.70 14.92
C ASN A 46 21.49 10.08 16.39
N GLU A 47 22.44 10.08 17.32
CA GLU A 47 23.19 11.25 17.86
C GLU A 47 23.91 10.81 19.19
N PRO A 48 24.71 11.63 19.94
CA PRO A 48 25.83 12.54 19.58
C PRO A 48 27.06 12.59 20.57
N ASN A 49 28.25 13.00 20.07
CA ASN A 49 29.33 13.90 20.64
C ASN A 49 30.16 13.58 21.95
N PRO A 50 31.20 14.38 22.36
CA PRO A 50 32.64 14.52 21.94
C PRO A 50 33.63 14.48 23.19
N PRO A 51 34.75 15.26 23.32
CA PRO A 51 36.05 15.44 22.60
C PRO A 51 37.29 14.92 23.42
N SER A 52 38.55 14.81 22.92
CA SER A 52 39.62 15.84 23.03
C SER A 52 41.03 15.30 22.67
N ASN A 53 41.80 16.10 21.92
CA ASN A 53 43.27 16.35 21.86
C ASN A 53 44.34 15.24 22.12
N VAL A 54 45.28 15.09 21.17
CA VAL A 54 46.77 15.10 21.32
C VAL A 54 47.41 15.32 19.92
N VAL A 55 48.48 16.14 19.85
CA VAL A 55 49.29 16.56 18.66
C VAL A 55 50.76 16.13 18.91
N PRO A 56 51.73 16.14 17.96
CA PRO A 56 51.81 15.73 16.54
C PRO A 56 52.92 14.66 16.30
N LYS A 57 53.04 14.13 15.06
CA LYS A 57 54.35 13.93 14.38
C LYS A 57 54.20 13.50 12.90
N THR A 58 54.68 14.39 12.03
CA THR A 58 55.42 14.18 10.77
C THR A 58 55.01 13.03 9.83
N THR A 59 54.45 13.37 8.66
CA THR A 59 55.05 13.20 7.31
C THR A 59 53.97 13.24 6.22
N THR A 60 54.35 13.75 5.03
CA THR A 60 53.56 13.95 3.79
C THR A 60 52.54 15.11 3.79
N LYS A 61 52.83 16.17 3.02
CA LYS A 61 51.95 17.34 2.84
C LYS A 61 50.66 16.92 2.13
N THR A 62 49.60 16.72 2.90
CA THR A 62 48.23 16.52 2.44
C THR A 62 47.52 17.87 2.28
N LYS A 63 46.67 17.98 1.24
CA LYS A 63 45.72 19.05 0.90
C LYS A 63 45.74 20.29 1.81
N GLN A 64 46.27 21.40 1.31
CA GLN A 64 46.02 22.72 1.90
C GLN A 64 44.50 23.00 1.95
N ASP A 65 44.03 23.55 3.06
CA ASP A 65 42.65 23.99 3.21
C ASP A 65 42.44 25.26 2.39
N VAL A 66 41.35 25.30 1.65
CA VAL A 66 41.08 26.37 0.66
C VAL A 66 40.74 27.66 1.37
N TRP A 67 40.19 27.57 2.59
CA TRP A 67 39.77 28.70 3.39
C TRP A 67 40.92 29.59 3.85
N GLU A 68 42.18 29.14 3.77
CA GLU A 68 43.37 29.98 4.04
C GLU A 68 43.46 31.20 3.10
N TYR A 69 42.83 31.13 1.92
CA TYR A 69 42.89 32.17 0.89
C TYR A 69 41.63 33.05 0.81
N PHE A 70 40.68 32.87 1.74
CA PHE A 70 39.40 33.58 1.72
C PHE A 70 39.03 34.14 3.10
N THR A 71 38.40 35.32 3.11
CA THR A 71 37.89 35.96 4.33
C THR A 71 36.38 36.12 4.25
N LYS A 72 35.68 35.69 5.31
CA LYS A 72 34.24 35.90 5.47
C LYS A 72 33.97 37.32 5.98
N GLN A 73 33.14 38.06 5.27
CA GLN A 73 32.73 39.42 5.62
C GLN A 73 31.51 39.38 6.56
N TYR A 74 31.30 40.46 7.31
CA TYR A 74 30.16 40.59 8.25
C TYR A 74 28.79 40.45 7.58
N ASN A 75 28.67 40.82 6.31
CA ASN A 75 27.44 40.68 5.51
C ASN A 75 27.19 39.23 5.01
N GLY A 76 28.07 38.28 5.34
CA GLY A 76 27.98 36.87 4.97
C GLY A 76 28.61 36.51 3.62
N GLU A 77 29.15 37.48 2.89
CA GLU A 77 29.88 37.27 1.63
C GLU A 77 31.31 36.76 1.90
N VAL A 78 31.85 35.99 0.95
CA VAL A 78 33.23 35.49 1.01
C VAL A 78 34.06 36.25 -0.02
N LYS A 79 35.19 36.81 0.39
CA LYS A 79 36.15 37.51 -0.49
C LYS A 79 37.44 36.73 -0.60
N CYS A 80 38.00 36.67 -1.81
CA CYS A 80 39.34 36.12 -2.03
C CYS A 80 40.40 37.15 -1.63
N ASN A 81 41.38 36.72 -0.84
CA ASN A 81 42.43 37.59 -0.30
C ASN A 81 43.52 37.95 -1.36
N LEU A 82 43.51 37.28 -2.52
CA LEU A 82 44.55 37.41 -3.56
C LEU A 82 44.09 38.25 -4.76
N CYS A 83 42.83 38.69 -4.82
CA CYS A 83 42.30 39.47 -5.93
C CYS A 83 42.60 40.98 -5.78
N PRO A 84 43.24 41.64 -6.76
CA PRO A 84 43.58 43.08 -6.68
C PRO A 84 42.37 44.02 -6.59
N ASN A 85 41.20 43.59 -7.07
CA ASN A 85 39.93 44.29 -6.94
C ASN A 85 38.89 43.30 -6.41
N SER A 86 38.61 43.35 -5.10
CA SER A 86 37.73 42.44 -4.36
C SER A 86 36.23 42.55 -4.70
N SER A 87 35.90 42.95 -5.93
CA SER A 87 34.54 43.27 -6.37
C SER A 87 33.71 42.02 -6.73
N LYS A 88 34.31 40.83 -6.78
CA LYS A 88 33.57 39.57 -6.90
C LYS A 88 33.37 38.98 -5.50
N ALA A 89 32.28 39.39 -4.85
CA ALA A 89 31.76 38.71 -3.68
C ALA A 89 31.19 37.35 -4.10
N PHE A 90 31.63 36.27 -3.46
CA PHE A 90 30.95 34.98 -3.58
C PHE A 90 29.68 35.01 -2.71
N PRO A 91 28.58 34.38 -3.15
CA PRO A 91 27.31 34.39 -2.40
C PRO A 91 27.45 33.80 -0.99
N LYS A 92 26.42 34.01 -0.16
CA LYS A 92 26.43 33.69 1.27
C LYS A 92 26.94 32.26 1.56
N SER A 93 27.78 32.10 2.59
CA SER A 93 28.51 30.85 2.89
C SER A 93 27.64 29.58 2.95
N ASN A 94 26.36 29.70 3.32
CA ASN A 94 25.44 28.56 3.44
C ASN A 94 25.06 27.94 2.08
N GLN A 95 25.48 28.54 0.96
CA GLN A 95 25.22 28.06 -0.40
C GLN A 95 26.52 27.83 -1.21
N LEU A 96 27.70 27.96 -0.59
CA LEU A 96 28.99 27.88 -1.29
C LEU A 96 29.67 26.53 -1.04
N SER A 97 29.93 25.77 -2.11
CA SER A 97 30.75 24.56 -2.02
C SER A 97 32.25 24.89 -2.14
N ASP A 98 33.10 24.17 -1.42
CA ASP A 98 34.56 24.25 -1.53
C ASP A 98 35.06 24.09 -2.98
N THR A 99 34.27 23.42 -3.83
CA THR A 99 34.54 23.24 -5.26
C THR A 99 34.57 24.57 -6.01
N ASN A 100 33.70 25.53 -5.66
CA ASN A 100 33.65 26.84 -6.29
C ASN A 100 34.86 27.70 -5.93
N LEU A 101 35.29 27.64 -4.67
CA LEU A 101 36.47 28.34 -4.16
C LEU A 101 37.76 27.80 -4.79
N ARG A 102 37.90 26.47 -4.87
CA ARG A 102 39.03 25.80 -5.56
C ARG A 102 39.10 26.17 -7.04
N SER A 103 37.94 26.21 -7.71
CA SER A 103 37.86 26.58 -9.14
C SER A 103 38.28 28.03 -9.38
N HIS A 104 37.93 28.95 -8.47
CA HIS A 104 38.40 30.34 -8.53
C HIS A 104 39.92 30.45 -8.38
N LEU A 105 40.51 29.82 -7.35
CA LEU A 105 41.96 29.84 -7.13
C LEU A 105 42.73 29.29 -8.34
N GLY A 106 42.24 28.21 -8.94
CA GLY A 106 42.84 27.63 -10.14
C GLY A 106 42.77 28.54 -11.38
N ARG A 107 41.65 29.26 -11.57
CA ARG A 107 41.43 30.12 -12.77
C ARG A 107 42.01 31.53 -12.64
N ALA A 108 41.82 32.17 -11.48
CA ALA A 108 42.19 33.57 -11.27
C ALA A 108 43.62 33.74 -10.74
N HIS A 109 44.11 32.76 -9.97
CA HIS A 109 45.41 32.83 -9.30
C HIS A 109 46.39 31.75 -9.73
N LYS A 110 46.04 30.94 -10.74
CA LYS A 110 46.87 29.85 -11.28
C LYS A 110 47.38 28.89 -10.20
N PHE A 111 46.63 28.69 -9.11
CA PHE A 111 46.91 27.64 -8.14
C PHE A 111 46.55 26.29 -8.76
N THR A 112 47.51 25.71 -9.47
CA THR A 112 47.37 24.42 -10.15
C THR A 112 47.20 23.25 -9.19
N ASP A 113 47.61 23.41 -7.93
CA ASP A 113 47.50 22.40 -6.89
C ASP A 113 46.03 22.14 -6.45
N PHE A 114 45.13 23.10 -6.71
CA PHE A 114 43.69 22.98 -6.41
C PHE A 114 42.85 22.59 -7.62
N LEU A 115 43.44 22.59 -8.82
CA LEU A 115 42.82 21.98 -9.98
C LEU A 115 42.95 20.48 -9.80
N TYR A 116 41.85 19.83 -9.38
CA TYR A 116 41.76 18.38 -9.51
C TYR A 116 42.12 18.01 -10.96
N PRO A 117 43.12 17.15 -11.19
CA PRO A 117 43.27 16.53 -12.49
C PRO A 117 41.98 15.76 -12.73
N SER A 118 41.16 16.25 -13.67
CA SER A 118 40.05 15.49 -14.22
C SER A 118 40.63 14.40 -15.15
N GLN A 119 41.48 13.54 -14.60
CA GLN A 119 41.96 12.31 -15.20
C GLN A 119 42.25 11.36 -14.04
N ARG A 120 41.23 10.59 -13.64
CA ARG A 120 41.54 9.27 -13.08
C ARG A 120 42.36 8.55 -14.15
N PRO A 121 43.53 7.95 -13.85
CA PRO A 121 44.11 7.00 -14.75
C PRO A 121 43.10 5.87 -14.91
N THR A 122 42.37 5.86 -16.02
CA THR A 122 41.71 4.65 -16.47
C THR A 122 42.83 3.68 -16.78
N LYS A 123 43.16 2.80 -15.84
CA LYS A 123 43.48 1.44 -16.27
C LYS A 123 42.28 1.05 -17.12
N LYS A 124 42.42 1.09 -18.44
CA LYS A 124 41.55 0.33 -19.34
C LYS A 124 41.79 -1.12 -18.99
N LEU A 125 41.14 -1.57 -17.91
CA LEU A 125 40.61 -2.93 -17.86
C LEU A 125 39.83 -3.08 -19.18
N PRO A 126 39.93 -4.22 -19.90
CA PRO A 126 39.22 -4.41 -21.15
C PRO A 126 37.82 -3.86 -20.98
N GLN A 127 37.45 -2.93 -21.85
CA GLN A 127 36.15 -2.30 -21.84
C GLN A 127 35.16 -3.45 -22.07
N GLU A 128 34.64 -4.03 -20.99
CA GLU A 128 33.39 -4.77 -21.05
C GLU A 128 32.41 -3.75 -21.62
N GLU A 129 32.06 -3.94 -22.88
CA GLU A 129 30.96 -3.24 -23.49
C GLU A 129 29.81 -3.35 -22.50
N THR A 130 29.43 -2.21 -21.91
CA THR A 130 28.23 -2.17 -21.08
C THR A 130 27.07 -2.37 -22.03
N LEU A 131 26.77 -3.65 -22.31
CA LEU A 131 25.58 -4.09 -23.00
C LEU A 131 24.44 -3.41 -22.26
N SER A 132 23.86 -2.39 -22.88
CA SER A 132 22.74 -1.66 -22.31
C SER A 132 21.55 -2.00 -23.17
N VAL A 133 20.50 -2.52 -22.54
CA VAL A 133 19.28 -2.86 -23.26
C VAL A 133 18.61 -1.56 -23.71
N SER A 134 18.35 -1.45 -25.01
CA SER A 134 17.62 -0.34 -25.62
C SER A 134 16.31 -0.04 -24.87
N GLY A 135 15.92 1.23 -24.81
CA GLY A 135 14.78 1.70 -24.02
C GLY A 135 13.44 1.03 -24.38
N GLN A 136 13.21 0.68 -25.65
CA GLN A 136 12.00 -0.03 -26.07
C GLN A 136 11.99 -1.49 -25.58
N ASN A 137 13.10 -2.22 -25.78
CA ASN A 137 13.25 -3.60 -25.31
C ASN A 137 13.16 -3.69 -23.78
N LYS A 138 13.69 -2.70 -23.06
CA LYS A 138 13.60 -2.67 -21.60
C LYS A 138 12.15 -2.59 -21.09
N LYS A 139 11.29 -1.79 -21.74
CA LYS A 139 9.88 -1.67 -21.33
C LYS A 139 9.12 -2.97 -21.54
N ALA A 140 9.34 -3.66 -22.65
CA ALA A 140 8.75 -4.95 -22.94
C ALA A 140 9.19 -6.00 -21.90
N LEU A 141 10.50 -6.06 -21.62
CA LEU A 141 11.05 -6.96 -20.60
C LEU A 141 10.52 -6.66 -19.20
N ASP A 142 10.43 -5.39 -18.80
CA ASP A 142 9.86 -5.01 -17.49
C ASP A 142 8.38 -5.40 -17.39
N THR A 143 7.64 -5.31 -18.49
CA THR A 143 6.23 -5.72 -18.53
C THR A 143 6.08 -7.22 -18.35
N ALA A 144 6.85 -8.02 -19.11
CA ALA A 144 6.87 -9.48 -18.98
C ALA A 144 7.36 -9.93 -17.59
N ALA A 145 8.39 -9.28 -17.05
CA ALA A 145 8.91 -9.54 -15.72
C ALA A 145 7.88 -9.28 -14.61
N ILE A 146 7.11 -8.20 -14.72
CA ILE A 146 6.03 -7.89 -13.77
C ILE A 146 4.88 -8.89 -13.93
N GLN A 147 4.56 -9.30 -15.15
CA GLN A 147 3.54 -10.32 -15.39
C GLN A 147 3.92 -11.66 -14.73
N ALA A 148 5.16 -12.12 -14.92
CA ALA A 148 5.67 -13.33 -14.27
C ALA A 148 5.64 -13.22 -12.73
N ILE A 149 5.93 -12.04 -12.17
CA ILE A 149 5.77 -11.82 -10.71
C ILE A 149 4.35 -12.10 -10.24
N ILE A 150 3.35 -11.69 -11.03
CA ILE A 150 1.93 -11.80 -10.67
C ILE A 150 1.45 -13.24 -10.87
N GLU A 151 1.68 -13.79 -12.06
CA GLU A 151 1.21 -15.14 -12.45
C GLU A 151 1.84 -16.22 -11.57
N ASP A 152 3.15 -16.12 -11.30
CA ASP A 152 3.88 -17.12 -10.52
C ASP A 152 3.94 -16.77 -9.03
N SER A 153 3.23 -15.72 -8.59
CA SER A 153 3.15 -15.29 -7.19
C SER A 153 4.53 -15.08 -6.53
N HIS A 154 5.47 -14.51 -7.28
CA HIS A 154 6.83 -14.29 -6.80
C HIS A 154 6.96 -13.01 -5.95
N ALA A 155 7.98 -13.00 -5.09
CA ALA A 155 8.33 -11.80 -4.33
C ALA A 155 8.72 -10.65 -5.27
N PHE A 156 8.29 -9.41 -4.96
CA PHE A 156 8.51 -8.23 -5.80
C PHE A 156 9.99 -7.87 -6.01
N ASN A 157 10.90 -8.46 -5.23
CA ASN A 157 12.35 -8.29 -5.35
C ASN A 157 13.05 -9.48 -6.01
N ILE A 158 12.31 -10.45 -6.59
CA ILE A 158 12.89 -11.66 -7.18
C ILE A 158 14.02 -11.35 -8.16
N PHE A 159 13.83 -10.35 -9.02
CA PHE A 159 14.84 -9.97 -10.00
C PHE A 159 16.12 -9.40 -9.38
N ARG A 160 16.11 -8.95 -8.11
CA ARG A 160 17.30 -8.47 -7.41
C ARG A 160 18.06 -9.57 -6.67
N LYS A 161 17.52 -10.79 -6.57
CA LYS A 161 18.21 -11.92 -5.93
C LYS A 161 19.43 -12.35 -6.75
N SER A 162 20.48 -12.80 -6.07
CA SER A 162 21.78 -13.15 -6.69
C SER A 162 21.65 -14.20 -7.80
N GLY A 163 20.89 -15.28 -7.55
CA GLY A 163 20.64 -16.32 -8.55
C GLY A 163 19.94 -15.78 -9.81
N MET A 164 18.94 -14.93 -9.62
CA MET A 164 18.21 -14.32 -10.74
C MET A 164 19.08 -13.30 -11.50
N GLN A 165 19.92 -12.53 -10.82
CA GLN A 165 20.89 -11.65 -11.47
C GLN A 165 21.91 -12.44 -12.32
N LYS A 166 22.39 -13.58 -11.82
CA LYS A 166 23.29 -14.47 -12.57
C LYS A 166 22.61 -15.07 -13.80
N PHE A 167 21.36 -15.48 -13.68
CA PHE A 167 20.56 -15.96 -14.82
C PHE A 167 20.39 -14.84 -15.87
N LEU A 168 19.97 -13.66 -15.46
CA LEU A 168 19.76 -12.51 -16.36
C LEU A 168 21.05 -12.05 -17.03
N SER A 169 22.20 -12.10 -16.35
CA SER A 169 23.48 -11.72 -16.98
C SER A 169 23.86 -12.61 -18.16
N LEU A 170 23.39 -13.87 -18.17
CA LEU A 170 23.63 -14.81 -19.27
C LEU A 170 22.51 -14.74 -20.32
N ALA A 171 21.24 -14.68 -19.89
CA ALA A 171 20.08 -14.71 -20.79
C ALA A 171 19.83 -13.37 -21.49
N THR A 172 20.07 -12.25 -20.81
CA THR A 172 19.86 -10.90 -21.36
C THR A 172 20.90 -9.93 -20.77
N PRO A 173 22.14 -9.96 -21.28
CA PRO A 173 23.21 -9.10 -20.79
C PRO A 173 22.79 -7.62 -20.74
N GLY A 174 23.09 -6.95 -19.62
CA GLY A 174 22.68 -5.56 -19.41
C GLY A 174 21.33 -5.34 -18.75
N TYR A 175 20.44 -6.34 -18.79
CA TYR A 175 19.15 -6.26 -18.13
C TYR A 175 19.23 -6.75 -16.69
N ARG A 176 18.73 -5.93 -15.75
CA ARG A 176 18.71 -6.29 -14.33
C ARG A 176 17.30 -6.53 -13.79
N GLY A 177 16.26 -6.56 -14.62
CA GLY A 177 14.88 -6.64 -14.14
C GLY A 177 14.35 -5.32 -13.54
N PRO A 178 13.03 -5.24 -13.29
CA PRO A 178 12.42 -4.13 -12.57
C PRO A 178 12.87 -4.13 -11.10
N ASN A 179 12.94 -2.96 -10.48
CA ASN A 179 13.11 -2.88 -9.02
C ASN A 179 11.74 -2.93 -8.32
N ARG A 180 11.73 -3.17 -7.00
CA ARG A 180 10.51 -3.24 -6.19
C ARG A 180 9.62 -2.01 -6.36
N LYS A 181 10.18 -0.80 -6.40
CA LYS A 181 9.41 0.45 -6.57
C LYS A 181 8.68 0.47 -7.92
N THR A 182 9.34 0.05 -9.00
CA THR A 182 8.75 -0.08 -10.34
C THR A 182 7.62 -1.10 -10.36
N VAL A 183 7.83 -2.28 -9.76
CA VAL A 183 6.80 -3.34 -9.66
C VAL A 183 5.58 -2.80 -8.92
N VAL A 184 5.76 -2.22 -7.73
CA VAL A 184 4.66 -1.67 -6.92
C VAL A 184 3.91 -0.56 -7.64
N LYS A 185 4.62 0.35 -8.31
CA LYS A 185 4.00 1.42 -9.10
C LYS A 185 3.10 0.86 -10.20
N ARG A 186 3.58 -0.17 -10.94
CA ARG A 186 2.79 -0.82 -11.99
C ARG A 186 1.58 -1.55 -11.42
N LEU A 187 1.75 -2.29 -10.32
CA LEU A 187 0.65 -2.98 -9.63
C LEU A 187 -0.45 -2.01 -9.18
N LYS A 188 -0.09 -0.86 -8.60
CA LYS A 188 -1.08 0.18 -8.23
C LYS A 188 -1.85 0.69 -9.44
N SER A 189 -1.19 0.85 -10.58
CA SER A 189 -1.85 1.25 -11.84
C SER A 189 -2.82 0.18 -12.33
N MET A 190 -2.37 -1.08 -12.40
CA MET A 190 -3.20 -2.21 -12.84
C MET A 190 -4.40 -2.43 -11.92
N TYR A 191 -4.22 -2.25 -10.61
CA TYR A 191 -5.31 -2.30 -9.64
C TYR A 191 -6.40 -1.26 -9.94
N LYS A 192 -6.01 0.00 -10.20
CA LYS A 192 -6.95 1.08 -10.54
C LYS A 192 -7.70 0.78 -11.83
N GLU A 193 -6.99 0.34 -12.85
CA GLU A 193 -7.56 -0.06 -14.14
C GLU A 193 -8.57 -1.19 -13.96
N ARG A 194 -8.17 -2.29 -13.29
CA ARG A 194 -9.04 -3.45 -13.05
C ARG A 194 -10.27 -3.09 -12.20
N ARG A 195 -10.13 -2.24 -11.19
CA ARG A 195 -11.26 -1.71 -10.40
C ARG A 195 -12.23 -0.93 -11.27
N SER A 196 -11.73 -0.13 -12.21
CA SER A 196 -12.57 0.60 -13.17
C SER A 196 -13.31 -0.36 -14.10
N THR A 197 -12.62 -1.37 -14.63
CA THR A 197 -13.24 -2.41 -15.48
C THR A 197 -14.35 -3.14 -14.73
N ILE A 198 -14.09 -3.61 -13.50
CA ILE A 198 -15.10 -4.30 -12.69
C ILE A 198 -16.31 -3.40 -12.44
N ARG A 199 -16.11 -2.11 -12.11
CA ARG A 199 -17.22 -1.17 -11.93
C ARG A 199 -18.06 -1.04 -13.21
N ASN A 200 -17.40 -0.89 -14.36
CA ASN A 200 -18.08 -0.76 -15.65
C ASN A 200 -18.87 -2.03 -15.98
N ASN A 201 -18.28 -3.22 -15.80
CA ASN A 201 -18.95 -4.49 -16.04
C ASN A 201 -20.20 -4.60 -15.16
N LEU A 202 -20.09 -4.35 -13.85
CA LEU A 202 -21.23 -4.43 -12.93
C LEU A 202 -22.32 -3.37 -13.19
N SER A 203 -22.02 -2.31 -13.96
CA SER A 203 -22.99 -1.26 -14.27
C SER A 203 -24.08 -1.71 -15.26
N SER A 204 -23.79 -2.67 -16.16
CA SER A 204 -24.78 -3.22 -17.09
C SER A 204 -25.55 -4.41 -16.53
N ILE A 205 -25.03 -5.07 -15.49
CA ILE A 205 -25.65 -6.27 -14.90
C ILE A 205 -26.92 -5.91 -14.11
N SER A 206 -27.98 -6.71 -14.26
CA SER A 206 -29.26 -6.55 -13.54
C SER A 206 -29.26 -7.24 -12.18
N ASP A 207 -28.69 -8.44 -12.11
CA ASP A 207 -28.80 -9.34 -10.96
C ASP A 207 -27.42 -9.81 -10.50
N ILE A 208 -27.09 -9.45 -9.26
CA ILE A 208 -25.79 -9.73 -8.65
C ILE A 208 -26.01 -10.52 -7.36
N SER A 209 -25.23 -11.57 -7.20
CA SER A 209 -25.10 -12.28 -5.93
C SER A 209 -23.75 -11.96 -5.30
N LEU A 210 -23.74 -11.72 -3.99
CA LEU A 210 -22.52 -11.46 -3.25
C LEU A 210 -22.08 -12.71 -2.49
N SER A 211 -20.78 -12.87 -2.30
CA SER A 211 -20.25 -13.73 -1.24
C SER A 211 -19.33 -12.93 -0.33
N VAL A 212 -19.45 -13.20 0.98
CA VAL A 212 -18.64 -12.57 2.02
C VAL A 212 -17.95 -13.65 2.81
N ASP A 213 -16.62 -13.56 2.88
CA ASP A 213 -15.79 -14.43 3.71
C ASP A 213 -15.00 -13.59 4.71
N ILE A 214 -14.98 -14.03 5.96
CA ILE A 214 -14.21 -13.40 7.04
C ILE A 214 -13.38 -14.49 7.69
N TRP A 215 -12.06 -14.33 7.62
CA TRP A 215 -11.14 -15.28 8.25
C TRP A 215 -10.09 -14.56 9.07
N LYS A 216 -9.46 -15.34 9.94
CA LYS A 216 -8.33 -14.92 10.75
C LYS A 216 -7.06 -15.53 10.16
N SER A 217 -6.06 -14.69 9.90
CA SER A 217 -4.75 -15.15 9.50
C SER A 217 -3.99 -15.80 10.66
N ILE A 218 -2.89 -16.48 10.34
CA ILE A 218 -1.98 -17.09 11.33
C ILE A 218 -1.48 -16.04 12.35
N ARG A 219 -1.25 -14.81 11.89
CA ARG A 219 -0.81 -13.68 12.73
C ARG A 219 -1.95 -13.00 13.50
N GLN A 220 -3.11 -13.64 13.56
CA GLN A 220 -4.30 -13.14 14.23
C GLN A 220 -4.92 -11.88 13.60
N ASP A 221 -4.45 -11.45 12.43
CA ASP A 221 -5.09 -10.39 11.64
C ASP A 221 -6.36 -10.92 11.01
N HIS A 222 -7.44 -10.14 11.05
CA HIS A 222 -8.69 -10.48 10.40
C HIS A 222 -8.79 -9.85 9.01
N PHE A 223 -9.37 -10.59 8.07
CA PHE A 223 -9.57 -10.15 6.71
C PHE A 223 -11.02 -10.40 6.31
N LEU A 224 -11.55 -9.51 5.47
CA LEU A 224 -12.85 -9.64 4.85
C LEU A 224 -12.67 -9.59 3.34
N CYS A 225 -13.16 -10.61 2.65
CA CYS A 225 -13.28 -10.67 1.20
C CYS A 225 -14.75 -10.54 0.81
N LEU A 226 -15.03 -9.60 -0.08
CA LEU A 226 -16.33 -9.39 -0.68
C LEU A 226 -16.18 -9.64 -2.18
N SER A 227 -16.95 -10.60 -2.70
CA SER A 227 -16.97 -10.95 -4.12
C SER A 227 -18.36 -10.77 -4.70
N ALA A 228 -18.42 -10.34 -5.97
CA ALA A 228 -19.64 -10.25 -6.76
C ALA A 228 -19.66 -11.36 -7.82
N HIS A 229 -20.83 -11.96 -8.00
CA HIS A 229 -21.11 -13.06 -8.90
C HIS A 229 -22.32 -12.70 -9.77
N TYR A 230 -22.22 -12.92 -11.07
CA TYR A 230 -23.27 -12.62 -12.03
C TYR A 230 -23.15 -13.46 -13.30
N TYR A 231 -24.21 -13.47 -14.09
CA TYR A 231 -24.17 -13.93 -15.48
C TYR A 231 -24.16 -12.70 -16.39
N ASP A 232 -23.35 -12.73 -17.44
CA ASP A 232 -23.36 -11.68 -18.46
C ASP A 232 -24.41 -11.96 -19.56
N ASP A 233 -24.44 -11.09 -20.58
CA ASP A 233 -25.38 -11.18 -21.70
C ASP A 233 -25.17 -12.44 -22.57
N HIS A 234 -24.04 -13.14 -22.39
CA HIS A 234 -23.74 -14.41 -23.05
C HIS A 234 -24.02 -15.62 -22.15
N TYR A 235 -24.65 -15.40 -20.99
CA TYR A 235 -24.90 -16.42 -19.96
C TYR A 235 -23.61 -17.06 -19.42
N GLU A 236 -22.49 -16.35 -19.44
CA GLU A 236 -21.25 -16.82 -18.84
C GLU A 236 -21.17 -16.39 -17.36
N ALA A 237 -20.81 -17.36 -16.50
CA ALA A 237 -20.68 -17.13 -15.07
C ALA A 237 -19.41 -16.33 -14.77
N ASN A 238 -19.57 -15.16 -14.18
CA ASN A 238 -18.50 -14.23 -13.84
C ASN A 238 -18.40 -14.06 -12.32
N SER A 239 -17.17 -14.03 -11.81
CA SER A 239 -16.87 -13.82 -10.39
C SER A 239 -15.71 -12.84 -10.22
N HIS A 240 -15.92 -11.80 -9.42
CA HIS A 240 -14.92 -10.76 -9.16
C HIS A 240 -14.85 -10.41 -7.68
N VAL A 241 -13.64 -10.43 -7.12
CA VAL A 241 -13.38 -9.82 -5.82
C VAL A 241 -13.53 -8.32 -5.96
N ILE A 242 -14.54 -7.75 -5.30
CA ILE A 242 -14.79 -6.31 -5.31
C ILE A 242 -14.08 -5.61 -4.15
N SER A 243 -13.88 -6.29 -3.02
CA SER A 243 -13.11 -5.77 -1.90
C SER A 243 -12.37 -6.87 -1.16
N PHE A 244 -11.11 -6.62 -0.81
CA PHE A 244 -10.29 -7.49 0.01
C PHE A 244 -9.46 -6.62 0.94
N ARG A 245 -9.82 -6.58 2.22
CA ARG A 245 -9.23 -5.63 3.18
C ARG A 245 -9.01 -6.32 4.52
N ARG A 246 -8.01 -5.82 5.27
CA ARG A 246 -7.89 -6.14 6.68
C ARG A 246 -9.08 -5.53 7.41
N PHE A 247 -9.79 -6.35 8.18
CA PHE A 247 -10.91 -5.92 8.99
C PHE A 247 -10.38 -5.55 10.38
N LEU A 248 -10.45 -4.26 10.73
CA LEU A 248 -9.84 -3.73 11.94
C LEU A 248 -10.84 -3.65 13.10
N GLY A 249 -10.34 -4.04 14.28
CA GLY A 249 -11.08 -4.06 15.54
C GLY A 249 -12.02 -5.26 15.68
N THR A 250 -13.04 -5.12 16.53
CA THR A 250 -13.96 -6.19 16.90
C THR A 250 -14.99 -6.46 15.80
N HIS A 251 -15.28 -7.74 15.58
CA HIS A 251 -16.22 -8.27 14.58
C HIS A 251 -17.67 -8.03 14.97
N TYR A 252 -18.05 -6.81 15.29
CA TYR A 252 -19.46 -6.53 15.53
C TYR A 252 -20.21 -6.49 14.20
N SER A 253 -21.36 -7.14 14.18
CA SER A 253 -22.28 -7.15 13.05
C SER A 253 -22.53 -5.77 12.44
N ASP A 254 -22.59 -4.70 13.24
CA ASP A 254 -22.72 -3.31 12.75
C ASP A 254 -21.57 -2.87 11.84
N ARG A 255 -20.33 -3.21 12.18
CA ARG A 255 -19.17 -2.81 11.37
C ARG A 255 -19.08 -3.60 10.08
N ILE A 256 -19.45 -4.87 10.15
CA ILE A 256 -19.51 -5.74 8.97
C ILE A 256 -20.54 -5.20 7.99
N GLU A 257 -21.73 -4.85 8.49
CA GLU A 257 -22.78 -4.21 7.70
C GLU A 257 -22.29 -2.91 7.07
N GLN A 258 -21.77 -1.97 7.87
CA GLN A 258 -21.27 -0.69 7.37
C GLN A 258 -20.19 -0.86 6.30
N PHE A 259 -19.27 -1.80 6.49
CA PHE A 259 -18.24 -2.10 5.50
C PHE A 259 -18.84 -2.57 4.17
N ILE A 260 -19.76 -3.54 4.23
CA ILE A 260 -20.40 -4.09 3.04
C ILE A 260 -21.21 -3.00 2.33
N SER A 261 -22.07 -2.28 3.06
CA SER A 261 -22.88 -1.18 2.54
C SER A 261 -22.01 -0.12 1.85
N HIS A 262 -20.90 0.30 2.47
CA HIS A 262 -19.99 1.27 1.89
C HIS A 262 -19.31 0.80 0.60
N GLU A 263 -18.89 -0.48 0.52
CA GLU A 263 -18.26 -1.00 -0.70
C GLU A 263 -19.28 -1.21 -1.83
N ILE A 264 -20.54 -1.50 -1.50
CA ILE A 264 -21.65 -1.61 -2.45
C ILE A 264 -22.10 -0.23 -2.96
N GLU A 265 -22.18 0.77 -2.09
CA GLU A 265 -22.49 2.17 -2.43
C GLU A 265 -21.46 2.75 -3.42
N LYS A 266 -20.15 2.49 -3.20
CA LYS A 266 -19.06 2.89 -4.12
C LYS A 266 -19.19 2.36 -5.55
N LEU A 267 -19.94 1.29 -5.72
CA LEU A 267 -20.21 0.66 -7.02
C LEU A 267 -21.58 1.04 -7.58
N ASN A 268 -22.46 1.63 -6.75
CA ASN A 268 -23.84 1.96 -7.09
C ASN A 268 -24.63 0.74 -7.61
N ILE A 269 -24.53 -0.38 -6.90
CA ILE A 269 -25.16 -1.66 -7.29
C ILE A 269 -26.15 -2.22 -6.26
N GLU A 270 -26.50 -1.45 -5.23
CA GLU A 270 -27.36 -1.91 -4.13
C GLU A 270 -28.68 -2.53 -4.62
N ALA A 271 -29.39 -1.84 -5.51
CA ALA A 271 -30.68 -2.29 -6.05
C ALA A 271 -30.59 -3.57 -6.91
N LYS A 272 -29.38 -3.96 -7.32
CA LYS A 272 -29.09 -5.13 -8.16
C LYS A 272 -28.75 -6.37 -7.33
N ILE A 273 -28.50 -6.21 -6.02
CA ILE A 273 -28.11 -7.32 -5.16
C ILE A 273 -29.33 -8.19 -4.83
N ARG A 274 -29.28 -9.46 -5.26
CA ARG A 274 -30.34 -10.45 -5.02
C ARG A 274 -30.05 -11.35 -3.84
N SER A 275 -28.80 -11.74 -3.67
CA SER A 275 -28.40 -12.64 -2.58
C SER A 275 -27.05 -12.28 -2.00
N ILE A 276 -26.82 -12.71 -0.76
CA ILE A 276 -25.56 -12.56 -0.05
C ILE A 276 -25.24 -13.89 0.62
N THR A 277 -24.23 -14.59 0.12
CA THR A 277 -23.77 -15.85 0.69
C THR A 277 -22.71 -15.60 1.74
N THR A 278 -22.92 -16.09 2.97
CA THR A 278 -21.97 -15.94 4.08
C THR A 278 -21.76 -17.28 4.77
N ASP A 279 -20.69 -17.42 5.55
CA ASP A 279 -20.62 -18.51 6.52
C ASP A 279 -21.70 -18.35 7.62
N ASN A 280 -21.69 -19.27 8.59
CA ASN A 280 -22.64 -19.26 9.71
C ASN A 280 -22.07 -18.58 10.98
N GLY A 281 -21.02 -17.76 10.84
CA GLY A 281 -20.52 -16.91 11.92
C GLY A 281 -21.64 -16.00 12.46
N ALA A 282 -21.73 -15.88 13.78
CA ALA A 282 -22.84 -15.19 14.43
C ALA A 282 -22.98 -13.73 13.97
N ASP A 283 -21.86 -13.00 13.91
CA ASP A 283 -21.84 -11.58 13.59
C ASP A 283 -22.13 -11.29 12.11
N ILE A 284 -21.51 -12.03 11.18
CA ILE A 284 -21.79 -11.87 9.74
C ILE A 284 -23.20 -12.31 9.39
N ARG A 285 -23.75 -13.34 10.04
CA ARG A 285 -25.16 -13.71 9.89
C ARG A 285 -26.08 -12.59 10.34
N LEU A 286 -25.84 -12.02 11.53
CA LEU A 286 -26.64 -10.92 12.05
C LEU A 286 -26.54 -9.68 11.13
N ALA A 287 -25.34 -9.37 10.62
CA ALA A 287 -25.15 -8.30 9.65
C ALA A 287 -25.96 -8.55 8.36
N ALA A 288 -25.79 -9.71 7.74
CA ALA A 288 -26.37 -10.02 6.43
C ALA A 288 -27.88 -10.29 6.47
N GLN A 289 -28.42 -10.82 7.56
CA GLN A 289 -29.83 -11.17 7.66
C GLN A 289 -30.69 -10.09 8.31
N ASN A 290 -30.15 -9.32 9.25
CA ASN A 290 -30.95 -8.41 10.07
C ASN A 290 -30.60 -6.93 9.87
N LYS A 291 -29.44 -6.61 9.30
CA LYS A 291 -28.97 -5.22 9.19
C LYS A 291 -28.85 -4.72 7.75
N LEU A 292 -28.32 -5.52 6.83
CA LEU A 292 -28.30 -5.18 5.41
C LEU A 292 -29.72 -5.06 4.86
N LYS A 293 -29.98 -4.00 4.10
CA LYS A 293 -31.29 -3.68 3.51
C LYS A 293 -31.50 -4.24 2.10
N PHE A 294 -30.52 -4.98 1.61
CA PHE A 294 -30.46 -5.52 0.26
C PHE A 294 -29.96 -6.96 0.30
N GLY A 295 -30.37 -7.74 -0.71
CA GLY A 295 -30.00 -9.14 -0.84
C GLY A 295 -30.60 -10.05 0.23
N THR A 296 -30.93 -11.28 -0.17
CA THR A 296 -31.34 -12.33 0.78
C THR A 296 -30.11 -13.12 1.23
N ARG A 297 -29.94 -13.29 2.55
CA ARG A 297 -28.84 -14.12 3.07
C ARG A 297 -29.02 -15.58 2.67
N ILE A 298 -27.96 -16.18 2.12
CA ILE A 298 -27.83 -17.61 1.88
C ILE A 298 -26.68 -18.16 2.74
N SER A 299 -26.90 -19.32 3.37
CA SER A 299 -25.83 -19.99 4.14
C SER A 299 -24.85 -20.67 3.20
N CYS A 300 -23.56 -20.55 3.45
CA CYS A 300 -22.52 -21.23 2.69
C CYS A 300 -22.65 -22.75 2.86
N LEU A 301 -22.96 -23.44 1.75
CA LEU A 301 -23.12 -24.89 1.72
C LEU A 301 -21.86 -25.63 2.19
N ILE A 302 -20.68 -25.16 1.77
CA ILE A 302 -19.39 -25.78 2.14
C ILE A 302 -19.18 -25.70 3.66
N HIS A 303 -19.54 -24.57 4.27
CA HIS A 303 -19.44 -24.40 5.71
C HIS A 303 -20.42 -25.32 6.45
N VAL A 304 -21.67 -25.42 5.97
CA VAL A 304 -22.66 -26.36 6.53
C VAL A 304 -22.17 -27.80 6.42
N LEU A 305 -21.63 -28.20 5.26
CA LEU A 305 -21.09 -29.54 5.06
C LEU A 305 -19.92 -29.82 6.01
N ASN A 306 -19.00 -28.88 6.16
CA ASN A 306 -17.89 -29.01 7.10
C ASN A 306 -18.40 -29.17 8.55
N LEU A 307 -19.41 -28.40 8.96
CA LEU A 307 -20.03 -28.57 10.28
C LEU A 307 -20.65 -29.96 10.44
N VAL A 308 -21.38 -30.45 9.42
CA VAL A 308 -21.96 -31.81 9.44
C VAL A 308 -20.88 -32.87 9.60
N VAL A 309 -19.77 -32.76 8.86
CA VAL A 309 -18.65 -33.71 8.96
C VAL A 309 -17.97 -33.63 10.32
N GLN A 310 -17.56 -32.44 10.76
CA GLN A 310 -16.92 -32.25 12.06
C GLN A 310 -17.79 -32.77 13.21
N ASN A 311 -19.09 -32.57 13.08
CA ASN A 311 -20.07 -33.11 13.99
C ASN A 311 -20.14 -34.64 13.88
N GLY A 312 -20.34 -35.21 12.69
CA GLY A 312 -20.39 -36.67 12.51
C GLY A 312 -19.14 -37.41 13.02
N MET A 313 -17.95 -36.79 12.98
CA MET A 313 -16.69 -37.42 13.40
C MET A 313 -16.67 -37.87 14.87
N TRP A 314 -17.46 -37.25 15.78
CA TRP A 314 -17.52 -37.73 17.17
C TRP A 314 -18.17 -39.11 17.30
N LEU A 315 -19.04 -39.51 16.35
CA LEU A 315 -19.69 -40.82 16.36
C LEU A 315 -18.69 -41.95 16.12
N PHE A 316 -17.53 -41.64 15.55
CA PHE A 316 -16.47 -42.60 15.22
C PHE A 316 -15.28 -42.55 16.19
N LYS A 317 -15.30 -41.67 17.21
CA LYS A 317 -14.31 -41.71 18.29
C LYS A 317 -14.62 -42.89 19.20
N ILE A 318 -13.87 -43.98 19.01
CA ILE A 318 -13.85 -45.13 19.93
C ILE A 318 -13.51 -44.61 21.34
N PRO A 319 -14.30 -44.91 22.39
CA PRO A 319 -13.98 -44.51 23.75
C PRO A 319 -12.58 -45.01 24.10
N LYS A 320 -11.72 -44.14 24.62
CA LYS A 320 -10.46 -44.60 25.22
C LYS A 320 -10.83 -45.54 26.36
N ARG A 321 -10.45 -46.82 26.26
CA ARG A 321 -10.53 -47.78 27.38
C ARG A 321 -9.91 -47.10 28.60
N GLN A 322 -10.73 -46.82 29.61
CA GLN A 322 -10.23 -46.44 30.92
C GLN A 322 -9.38 -47.61 31.42
N LYS A 323 -8.08 -47.36 31.62
CA LYS A 323 -7.17 -48.29 32.30
C LYS A 323 -7.33 -48.11 33.80
#